data_AF-A0A0M2LQF1-F1
#
_entry.id   AF-A0A0M2LQF1-F1
#
_cell.length_a   1.000
_cell.length_b   1.000
_cell.length_c   1.000
_cell.angle_alpha   90.00
_cell.angle_beta   90.00
_cell.angle_gamma   90.00
#
_symmetry.space_group_name_H-M   'P 1'
#
loop_
_entity.id
_entity.type
_entity.pdbx_description
1 polymer ?
#
loop_
_entity_poly.entity_id
_entity_poly.type
_entity_poly.pdbx_seq_one_letter_code
_entity_poly.pdbx_strand_id
1 'polypeptide(L)' 'MLTDLETLAADIAHLSRACAELEGTDAALLIGQIVGHLRFALEELADREGMLPDTLPWWTQWSQMR' A
#
# COMPACT_ATOMS: atom_id res chain seq x y z
N MET A 1 3.49 6.82 16.14
CA MET A 1 4.04 7.22 14.82
C MET A 1 5.09 6.23 14.32
N LEU A 2 6.29 6.15 14.90
CA LEU A 2 7.31 5.20 14.41
C LEU A 2 6.86 3.73 14.51
N THR A 3 6.29 3.34 15.65
CA THR A 3 5.74 1.98 15.89
C THR A 3 4.56 1.63 14.97
N ASP A 4 3.78 2.63 14.56
CA ASP A 4 2.64 2.43 13.65
C ASP A 4 3.12 2.22 12.21
N LEU A 5 4.18 2.92 11.79
CA LEU A 5 4.84 2.73 10.50
C LEU A 5 5.54 1.38 10.41
N GLU A 6 6.21 0.94 11.48
CA GLU A 6 6.83 -0.39 11.57
C GLU A 6 5.79 -1.52 11.48
N THR A 7 4.64 -1.34 12.13
CA THR A 7 3.52 -2.28 12.07
C THR A 7 2.94 -2.34 10.65
N LEU A 8 2.72 -1.19 10.02
CA LEU A 8 2.24 -1.12 8.63
C LEU A 8 3.24 -1.78 7.65
N ALA A 9 4.53 -1.59 7.84
CA ALA A 9 5.57 -2.25 7.04
C ALA A 9 5.50 -3.78 7.16
N ALA A 10 5.28 -4.29 8.37
CA ALA A 10 5.16 -5.73 8.63
C ALA A 10 3.90 -6.32 7.98
N ASP A 11 2.77 -5.62 8.04
CA ASP A 11 1.50 -6.04 7.44
C ASP A 11 1.59 -6.07 5.90
N ILE A 12 2.22 -5.07 5.29
CA ILE A 12 2.49 -5.05 3.85
C ILE A 12 3.38 -6.23 3.44
N ALA A 13 4.42 -6.54 4.22
CA ALA A 13 5.29 -7.67 3.96
C ALA A 13 4.55 -9.02 4.10
N HIS A 14 3.60 -9.12 5.03
CA HIS A 14 2.75 -10.29 5.18
C HIS A 14 1.80 -10.46 3.97
N LEU A 15 1.13 -9.39 3.55
CA LEU A 15 0.28 -9.39 2.35
C LEU A 15 1.05 -9.74 1.08
N SER A 16 2.29 -9.24 0.95
CA SER A 16 3.16 -9.57 -0.18
C SER A 16 3.45 -11.06 -0.27
N ARG A 17 3.72 -11.72 0.87
CA ARG A 17 3.98 -13.16 0.92
C ARG A 17 2.72 -13.97 0.61
N ALA A 18 1.59 -13.61 1.22
CA ALA A 18 0.30 -14.25 0.93
C ALA A 18 -0.09 -14.10 -0.55
N CYS A 19 0.23 -12.96 -1.18
CA CYS A 19 0.01 -12.74 -2.60
C CYS A 19 0.88 -13.65 -3.49
N ALA A 20 2.14 -13.87 -3.11
CA ALA A 20 3.04 -14.77 -3.82
C ALA A 20 2.56 -16.24 -3.75
N GLU A 21 1.89 -16.63 -2.66
CA GLU A 21 1.28 -17.96 -2.53
C GLU A 21 0.04 -18.15 -3.43
N LEU A 22 -0.56 -17.06 -3.91
CA LEU A 22 -1.73 -17.03 -4.80
C LEU A 22 -1.37 -16.87 -6.29
N GLU A 23 -0.08 -16.98 -6.63
CA GLU A 23 0.48 -16.75 -7.96
C GLU A 23 -0.30 -17.50 -9.06
N GLY A 24 -0.57 -16.82 -10.18
CA GLY A 24 -1.34 -17.37 -11.30
C GLY A 24 -2.85 -17.11 -11.25
N THR A 25 -3.34 -16.37 -10.25
CA THR A 25 -4.74 -15.91 -10.17
C THR A 25 -4.88 -14.42 -10.46
N ASP A 26 -6.02 -14.00 -11.01
CA ASP A 26 -6.34 -12.57 -11.19
C ASP A 26 -6.35 -11.82 -9.83
N ALA A 27 -6.69 -12.55 -8.75
CA ALA A 27 -6.63 -12.03 -7.39
C ALA A 27 -5.19 -11.65 -6.97
N ALA A 28 -4.18 -12.46 -7.33
CA ALA A 28 -2.79 -12.12 -7.05
C ALA A 28 -2.34 -10.86 -7.78
N LEU A 29 -2.83 -10.61 -9.00
CA LEU A 29 -2.51 -9.39 -9.73
C LEU A 29 -3.06 -8.14 -9.02
N LEU A 30 -4.34 -8.19 -8.61
CA LEU A 30 -5.00 -7.10 -7.86
C LEU A 30 -4.38 -6.87 -6.48
N ILE A 31 -4.07 -7.94 -5.75
CA ILE A 31 -3.44 -7.85 -4.43
C ILE A 31 -2.02 -7.30 -4.56
N GLY A 32 -1.25 -7.73 -5.57
CA GLY A 32 0.08 -7.22 -5.84
C GLY A 32 0.08 -5.71 -6.14
N GLN A 33 -0.92 -5.23 -6.89
CA GLN A 33 -1.13 -3.80 -7.08
C GLN A 33 -1.36 -3.08 -5.75
N ILE A 34 -2.31 -3.55 -4.93
CA ILE A 34 -2.61 -2.95 -3.61
C ILE A 34 -1.35 -2.89 -2.73
N VAL A 35 -0.58 -3.97 -2.67
CA VAL A 35 0.69 -4.04 -1.92
C VAL A 35 1.67 -2.97 -2.41
N GLY A 36 1.84 -2.80 -3.73
CA GLY A 36 2.71 -1.76 -4.29
C GLY A 36 2.29 -0.35 -3.85
N HIS A 37 0.99 -0.07 -3.81
CA HIS A 37 0.47 1.23 -3.37
C HIS A 37 0.71 1.48 -1.89
N LEU A 38 0.54 0.47 -1.05
CA LEU A 38 0.80 0.58 0.38
C LEU A 38 2.28 0.82 0.67
N ARG A 39 3.19 0.20 -0.10
CA ARG A 39 4.64 0.46 0.02
C ARG A 39 4.98 1.90 -0.31
N PHE A 40 4.46 2.41 -1.43
CA PHE A 40 4.67 3.81 -1.81
C PHE A 40 4.12 4.79 -0.76
N ALA A 41 2.91 4.54 -0.25
CA ALA A 41 2.33 5.36 0.80
C ALA A 41 3.15 5.33 2.11
N LEU A 42 3.69 4.17 2.47
CA LEU A 42 4.57 4.01 3.63
C LEU A 42 5.88 4.80 3.45
N GLU A 43 6.50 4.74 2.27
CA GLU A 43 7.71 5.51 1.93
C GLU A 43 7.44 7.02 2.04
N GLU A 44 6.34 7.51 1.47
CA GLU A 44 5.94 8.92 1.58
C GLU A 44 5.68 9.36 3.03
N LEU A 45 5.06 8.51 3.84
CA LEU A 45 4.80 8.79 5.26
C LEU A 45 6.06 8.79 6.12
N ALA A 46 7.05 7.96 5.76
CA ALA A 46 8.35 7.90 6.44
C ALA A 46 9.23 9.12 6.09
N ASP A 47 9.20 9.58 4.84
CA ASP A 47 9.98 10.73 4.38
C ASP A 47 9.37 12.09 4.78
N ARG A 48 8.07 12.12 5.10
CA ARG A 48 7.33 13.34 5.42
C ARG A 48 6.54 13.18 6.72
N GLU A 49 7.25 13.08 7.85
CA GLU A 49 6.62 13.05 9.18
C GLU A 49 5.60 14.22 9.33
N GLY A 50 4.31 13.88 9.44
CA GLY A 50 3.24 14.84 9.72
C GLY A 50 2.26 15.14 8.58
N MET A 51 2.47 14.63 7.36
CA MET A 51 1.45 14.69 6.30
C MET A 51 0.64 13.40 6.23
N LEU A 52 -0.36 13.27 7.10
CA LEU A 52 -1.42 12.28 6.88
C LEU A 52 -2.37 12.75 5.75
N PRO A 53 -2.92 11.81 4.95
CA PRO A 53 -3.36 11.99 3.57
C PRO A 53 -4.72 12.65 3.36
N ASP A 54 -5.16 13.57 4.21
CA ASP A 54 -6.43 14.28 3.94
C ASP A 54 -6.32 15.10 2.62
N THR A 55 -5.12 15.17 2.05
CA THR A 55 -4.72 15.78 0.78
C THR A 55 -4.07 14.82 -0.23
N LEU A 56 -4.31 13.49 -0.18
CA LEU A 56 -3.92 12.57 -1.28
C LEU A 56 -5.10 12.35 -2.26
N PRO A 57 -5.36 13.27 -3.21
CA PRO A 57 -6.48 13.17 -4.16
C PRO A 57 -6.38 11.99 -5.13
N TRP A 58 -5.23 11.31 -5.22
CA TRP A 58 -5.04 10.25 -6.22
C TRP A 58 -5.82 8.96 -5.89
N TRP A 59 -6.13 8.66 -4.63
CA TRP A 59 -6.93 7.47 -4.27
C TRP A 59 -8.40 7.59 -4.71
N THR A 60 -8.95 8.81 -4.73
CA THR A 60 -10.32 9.11 -5.19
C THR A 60 -10.38 9.34 -6.70
N GLN A 61 -9.34 9.92 -7.30
CA GLN A 61 -9.28 10.19 -8.74
C GLN A 61 -9.03 8.94 -9.58
N TRP A 62 -8.41 7.89 -9.03
CA TRP A 62 -8.14 6.67 -9.79
C TRP A 62 -9.37 5.84 -10.12
N SER A 63 -10.42 5.91 -9.30
CA SER A 63 -11.74 5.33 -9.63
C SER A 63 -12.36 5.93 -10.91
N GLN A 64 -11.84 7.07 -11.37
CA GLN A 64 -12.30 7.82 -12.54
C GLN A 64 -11.39 7.68 -13.77
N MET A 65 -10.22 7.04 -13.66
CA MET A 65 -9.28 6.85 -14.78
C MET A 65 -9.53 5.55 -15.57
N ARG A 66 -10.80 5.15 -15.72
CA ARG A 66 -11.19 3.97 -16.49
C ARG A 66 -11.27 4.26 -17.99
#